data_AF-A0A414I0Y8-F1
#
_entry.id   AF-A0A414I0Y8-F1
#
_cell.length_a   1.000
_cell.length_b   1.000
_cell.length_c   1.000
_cell.angle_alpha   90.00
_cell.angle_beta   90.00
_cell.angle_gamma   90.00
#
_symmetry.space_group_name_H-M   'P 1'
#
loop_
_entity.id
_entity.type
_entity.pdbx_description
1 polymer ?
#
loop_
_entity_poly.entity_id
_entity_poly.type
_entity_poly.pdbx_seq_one_letter_code
_entity_poly.pdbx_strand_id
1 'polypeptide(L)'
;MTKYSLATIRKKAFNAGYRVEKGFQHYHYNNAVFTNYNGERLIGFNVWNMSTNTLEWASDCYDNNYDHLCTLEDVESFLKSVYEKAGLEY
;
A
#
# COMPACT_ATOMS: atom_id res chain seq x y z
N MET A 1 11.46 -5.71 -6.77
CA MET A 1 11.37 -4.52 -7.64
C MET A 1 10.05 -4.53 -8.37
N THR A 2 9.26 -3.46 -8.26
CA THR A 2 7.96 -3.37 -8.95
C THR A 2 8.10 -3.27 -10.46
N LYS A 3 7.24 -3.98 -11.21
CA LYS A 3 7.22 -3.91 -12.68
C LYS A 3 6.67 -2.57 -13.18
N TYR A 4 5.85 -1.91 -12.37
CA TYR A 4 5.10 -0.72 -12.78
C TYR A 4 5.43 0.50 -11.91
N SER A 5 5.25 1.69 -12.48
CA SER A 5 5.33 2.95 -11.73
C SER A 5 4.16 3.08 -10.73
N LEU A 6 4.33 3.91 -9.70
CA LEU A 6 3.26 4.20 -8.73
C LEU A 6 1.97 4.71 -9.40
N ALA A 7 2.09 5.51 -10.46
CA ALA A 7 0.94 6.00 -11.21
C ALA A 7 0.15 4.86 -11.87
N THR A 8 0.86 3.90 -12.46
CA THR A 8 0.24 2.71 -13.06
C THR A 8 -0.40 1.80 -12.01
N ILE A 9 0.28 1.58 -10.88
CA ILE A 9 -0.25 0.78 -9.75
C ILE A 9 -1.54 1.42 -9.20
N ARG A 10 -1.56 2.74 -8.99
CA ARG A 10 -2.76 3.47 -8.55
C ARG A 10 -3.93 3.30 -9.52
N LYS A 11 -3.67 3.32 -10.84
CA LYS A 11 -4.71 3.12 -11.86
C LYS A 11 -5.27 1.69 -11.81
N LYS A 12 -4.41 0.68 -11.69
CA LYS A 12 -4.83 -0.72 -11.54
C LYS A 12 -5.63 -0.94 -10.27
N ALA A 13 -5.17 -0.41 -9.14
CA ALA A 13 -5.90 -0.44 -7.88
C ALA A 13 -7.30 0.16 -8.01
N PHE A 14 -7.41 1.36 -8.60
CA PHE A 14 -8.68 2.04 -8.80
C PHE A 14 -9.66 1.21 -9.62
N ASN A 15 -9.18 0.62 -10.73
CA ASN A 15 -9.99 -0.25 -11.57
C ASN A 15 -10.47 -1.52 -10.83
N ALA A 16 -9.74 -1.96 -9.82
CA ALA A 16 -10.10 -3.10 -8.98
C ALA A 16 -10.90 -2.71 -7.72
N GLY A 17 -11.27 -1.43 -7.55
CA GLY A 17 -12.05 -0.96 -6.39
C GLY A 17 -11.21 -0.59 -5.17
N TYR A 18 -9.91 -0.32 -5.35
CA TYR A 18 -8.97 0.03 -4.28
C TYR A 18 -8.32 1.40 -4.49
N ARG A 19 -7.94 2.05 -3.41
CA ARG A 19 -7.15 3.29 -3.43
C ARG A 19 -5.80 3.08 -2.75
N VAL A 20 -4.71 3.43 -3.44
CA VAL A 20 -3.35 3.34 -2.90
C VAL A 20 -2.88 4.72 -2.43
N GLU A 21 -2.68 4.84 -1.13
CA GLU A 21 -2.19 6.04 -0.46
C GLU A 21 -0.69 5.94 -0.21
N LYS A 22 0.04 7.04 -0.39
CA LYS A 22 1.47 7.13 -0.15
C LYS A 22 1.69 8.02 1.06
N GLY A 23 2.51 7.59 2.00
CA GLY A 23 2.81 8.33 3.22
C GLY A 23 4.16 7.95 3.79
N PHE A 24 4.39 8.39 5.02
CA PHE A 24 5.59 8.04 5.77
C PHE A 24 5.29 6.95 6.79
N GLN A 25 6.32 6.15 7.08
CA GLN A 25 6.28 5.20 8.18
C GLN A 25 6.45 5.90 9.52
N HIS A 26 5.76 5.43 10.54
CA HIS A 26 5.85 5.98 11.90
C HIS A 26 6.26 4.91 12.90
N TYR A 27 6.89 5.36 14.00
CA TYR A 27 7.15 4.52 15.16
C TYR A 27 5.88 4.33 15.99
N HIS A 28 5.51 3.08 16.28
CA HIS A 28 4.33 2.78 17.10
C HIS A 28 4.34 3.39 18.51
N TYR A 29 5.52 3.64 19.10
CA TYR A 29 5.61 4.09 20.49
C TYR A 29 5.33 5.59 20.69
N ASN A 30 5.55 6.42 19.66
CA ASN A 30 5.41 7.89 19.77
C ASN A 30 4.89 8.58 18.49
N ASN A 31 4.52 7.82 17.47
CA ASN A 31 4.04 8.31 16.18
C ASN A 31 5.03 9.23 15.44
N ALA A 32 6.32 9.19 15.79
CA ALA A 32 7.35 9.94 15.07
C ALA A 32 7.62 9.29 13.71
N VAL A 33 7.91 10.09 12.68
CA VAL A 33 8.27 9.57 11.36
C VAL A 33 9.59 8.78 11.46
N PHE A 34 9.60 7.58 10.91
CA PHE A 34 10.79 6.74 10.84
C PHE A 34 11.82 7.35 9.88
N THR A 35 13.06 7.42 10.32
CA THR A 35 14.20 7.88 9.53
C THR A 35 15.30 6.83 9.52
N ASN A 36 15.93 6.61 8.37
CA ASN A 36 17.12 5.76 8.29
C ASN A 36 18.33 6.43 8.99
N TYR A 37 19.48 5.74 8.98
CA TYR A 37 20.72 6.23 9.59
C TYR A 37 21.25 7.54 8.98
N ASN A 38 20.79 7.91 7.78
CA ASN A 38 21.12 9.18 7.11
C ASN A 38 20.09 10.30 7.41
N GLY A 39 19.06 10.03 8.21
CA GLY A 39 17.97 10.97 8.48
C GLY A 39 16.90 11.06 7.39
N GLU A 40 16.94 10.17 6.38
CA GLU A 40 15.94 10.15 5.32
C GLU A 40 14.66 9.48 5.80
N ARG A 41 13.51 10.11 5.53
CA ARG A 41 12.19 9.61 5.94
C ARG A 41 11.80 8.40 5.09
N LEU A 42 11.36 7.33 5.73
CA LEU A 42 10.91 6.14 5.03
C LEU A 42 9.49 6.34 4.51
N ILE A 43 9.32 6.06 3.23
CA ILE A 43 8.04 6.12 2.53
C ILE A 43 7.47 4.71 2.48
N GLY A 44 6.16 4.60 2.64
CA GLY A 44 5.44 3.42 2.20
C GLY A 44 4.00 3.73 1.82
N PHE A 45 3.17 2.70 1.87
CA PHE A 45 1.86 2.71 1.25
C PHE A 45 0.77 2.06 2.11
N ASN A 46 -0.45 2.53 1.93
CA ASN A 46 -1.67 1.92 2.44
C ASN A 46 -2.58 1.57 1.27
N VAL A 47 -3.33 0.47 1.39
CA VAL A 47 -4.36 0.08 0.44
C VAL A 47 -5.72 0.20 1.12
N TRP A 48 -6.62 0.95 0.50
CA TRP A 48 -7.97 1.17 0.97
C TRP A 48 -8.96 0.44 0.08
N ASN A 49 -9.87 -0.31 0.70
CA ASN A 49 -11.03 -0.86 0.02
C ASN A 49 -12.09 0.25 -0.11
N MET A 50 -12.42 0.62 -1.35
CA MET A 50 -13.32 1.76 -1.58
C MET A 50 -14.78 1.45 -1.27
N SER A 51 -15.18 0.17 -1.26
CA SER A 51 -16.57 -0.23 -0.98
C SER A 51 -16.93 -0.12 0.50
N THR A 52 -15.97 -0.46 1.38
CA THR A 52 -16.12 -0.41 2.84
C THR A 52 -15.53 0.86 3.44
N ASN A 53 -14.73 1.60 2.66
CA ASN A 53 -13.93 2.75 3.11
C ASN A 53 -13.01 2.41 4.30
N THR A 54 -12.44 1.21 4.29
CA THR A 54 -11.48 0.72 5.31
C THR A 54 -10.13 0.40 4.68
N LEU A 55 -9.08 0.34 5.51
CA LEU A 55 -7.82 -0.28 5.09
C LEU A 55 -8.06 -1.76 4.75
N GLU A 56 -7.40 -2.25 3.71
CA GLU A 56 -7.58 -3.60 3.20
C GLU A 56 -6.69 -4.59 3.99
N TRP A 57 -7.32 -5.41 4.82
CA TRP A 57 -6.65 -6.43 5.64
C TRP A 57 -5.85 -7.41 4.81
N ALA A 58 -6.39 -7.86 3.68
CA ALA A 58 -5.73 -8.86 2.83
C ALA A 58 -4.51 -8.33 2.07
N SER A 59 -4.22 -7.02 2.17
CA SER A 59 -3.03 -6.42 1.55
C SER A 59 -1.77 -6.57 2.38
N ASP A 60 -1.87 -7.04 3.62
CA ASP A 60 -0.81 -6.98 4.66
C ASP A 60 -0.27 -5.56 4.93
N CYS A 61 -0.85 -4.54 4.29
CA CYS A 61 -0.59 -3.11 4.53
C CYS A 61 -1.43 -2.54 5.68
N TYR A 62 -2.19 -3.40 6.36
CA TYR A 62 -3.04 -3.04 7.47
C TYR A 62 -2.23 -3.05 8.77
N ASP A 63 -2.12 -1.89 9.40
CA ASP A 63 -2.03 -1.80 10.85
C ASP A 63 -3.13 -0.86 11.36
N ASN A 64 -3.46 -0.96 12.65
CA ASN A 64 -4.45 -0.07 13.27
C ASN A 64 -3.99 1.41 13.33
N ASN A 65 -2.80 1.72 12.85
CA ASN A 65 -2.11 3.00 13.05
C ASN A 65 -1.94 3.82 11.77
N TYR A 66 -2.31 3.27 10.60
CA TYR A 66 -2.15 3.93 9.30
C TYR A 66 -0.67 4.25 9.00
N ASP A 67 0.27 3.40 9.43
CA ASP A 67 1.70 3.71 9.36
C ASP A 67 2.33 3.47 7.99
N HIS A 68 1.55 3.25 6.92
CA HIS A 68 2.06 3.15 5.55
C HIS A 68 3.21 2.13 5.45
N LEU A 69 3.08 0.98 6.12
CA LEU A 69 4.17 0.03 6.31
C LEU A 69 4.55 -0.73 5.03
N CYS A 70 3.61 -0.86 4.09
CA CYS A 70 3.88 -1.58 2.86
C CYS A 70 4.87 -0.87 1.96
N THR A 71 5.71 -1.68 1.30
CA THR A 71 6.44 -1.25 0.13
C THR A 71 5.51 -1.18 -1.09
N LEU A 72 5.98 -0.59 -2.19
CA LEU A 72 5.22 -0.61 -3.44
C LEU A 72 5.09 -2.02 -4.01
N GLU A 73 6.01 -2.92 -3.65
CA GLU A 73 6.09 -4.31 -4.11
C GLU A 73 5.03 -5.18 -3.43
N ASP A 74 4.77 -4.92 -2.15
CA ASP A 74 3.67 -5.54 -1.40
C ASP A 74 2.33 -5.15 -2.03
N VAL A 75 2.14 -3.86 -2.33
CA VAL A 75 0.94 -3.36 -3.02
C VAL A 75 0.77 -4.00 -4.39
N GLU A 76 1.84 -4.12 -5.18
CA GLU A 76 1.76 -4.79 -6.50
C GLU A 76 1.38 -6.27 -6.36
N SER A 77 1.93 -6.96 -5.36
CA SER A 77 1.67 -8.38 -5.12
C SER A 77 0.23 -8.62 -4.67
N PHE A 78 -0.29 -7.76 -3.79
CA PHE A 78 -1.69 -7.75 -3.42
C PHE A 78 -2.59 -7.58 -4.65
N LEU A 79 -2.35 -6.57 -5.49
CA LEU A 79 -3.19 -6.30 -6.66
C LEU A 79 -3.14 -7.44 -7.68
N LYS A 80 -2.00 -8.09 -7.88
CA LYS A 80 -1.91 -9.30 -8.71
C LYS A 80 -2.89 -10.38 -8.23
N SER A 81 -2.91 -10.64 -6.92
CA SER A 81 -3.82 -11.63 -6.34
C SER A 81 -5.30 -11.27 -6.54
N VAL A 82 -5.63 -9.98 -6.50
CA VAL A 82 -7.00 -9.49 -6.75
C VAL A 82 -7.41 -9.73 -8.21
N TYR A 83 -6.54 -9.38 -9.15
CA TYR A 83 -6.80 -9.59 -10.58
C TYR A 83 -6.91 -11.08 -10.92
N GLU A 84 -6.01 -11.91 -10.38
CA GLU A 84 -6.04 -13.36 -10.57
C GLU A 84 -7.34 -13.98 -10.04
N LYS A 85 -7.79 -13.61 -8.84
CA LYS A 85 -9.07 -14.06 -8.27
C LYS A 85 -10.28 -13.65 -9.11
N ALA A 86 -10.19 -12.53 -9.82
CA ALA A 86 -11.21 -12.06 -10.74
C ALA A 86 -11.12 -12.69 -12.15
N GLY A 87 -10.11 -13.53 -12.41
CA GLY A 87 -9.84 -14.10 -13.73
C GLY A 87 -9.35 -13.07 -14.76
N LEU A 88 -8.75 -11.97 -14.29
CA LEU A 88 -8.22 -10.89 -15.12
C LEU A 88 -6.70 -10.94 -15.20
N GLU A 89 -6.16 -10.52 -16.35
CA GLU A 89 -4.71 -10.33 -16.49
C GLU A 89 -4.26 -9.07 -15.73
N TYR A 90 -3.18 -9.21 -14.96
CA TYR A 90 -2.58 -8.11 -14.22
C TYR A 90 -1.71 -7.21 -15.10
#